data_AF-A0A820R4N9-F1
#
_entry.id   AF-A0A820R4N9-F1
#
_cell.length_a   1.000
_cell.length_b   1.000
_cell.length_c   1.000
_cell.angle_alpha   90.00
_cell.angle_beta   90.00
_cell.angle_gamma   90.00
#
_symmetry.space_group_name_H-M   'P 1'
#
loop_
_entity.id
_entity.type
_entity.pdbx_description
1 polymer ?
#
loop_
_entity_poly.entity_id
_entity_poly.type
_entity_poly.pdbx_seq_one_letter_code
_entity_poly.pdbx_strand_id
1 'polypeptide(L)'
;KLLSVAVNIHRLTLDYVSIDKINPVTIQQNEIFQLVSKTNVVKNLTLKYQHSVEKVDLLFALCPRLQYLALHDDCAPFLIPLIKLILPKTNNNNRHLSSLCISKETDGTEETLKMVIKNDKLIDDYMVECIDNKVYVW
;
A
#
# COMPACT_ATOMS: atom_id res chain seq x y z
N LYS A 1 -7.77 -17.25 -5.64
CA LYS A 1 -8.55 -18.41 -5.12
C LYS A 1 -8.58 -18.47 -3.58
N LEU A 2 -7.51 -18.15 -2.86
CA LEU A 2 -7.52 -18.23 -1.38
C LEU A 2 -8.41 -17.15 -0.73
N LEU A 3 -8.29 -15.89 -1.19
CA LEU A 3 -9.08 -14.76 -0.68
C LEU A 3 -10.58 -14.84 -0.98
N SER A 4 -11.00 -15.66 -1.95
CA SER A 4 -12.41 -15.85 -2.28
C SER A 4 -13.09 -16.91 -1.42
N VAL A 5 -12.32 -17.67 -0.64
CA VAL A 5 -12.83 -18.75 0.24
C VAL A 5 -12.64 -18.37 1.71
N ALA A 6 -11.58 -17.63 2.03
CA ALA A 6 -11.37 -17.06 3.35
C ALA A 6 -12.08 -15.69 3.46
N VAL A 7 -13.02 -15.60 4.41
CA VAL A 7 -13.76 -14.37 4.74
C VAL A 7 -13.19 -13.75 6.01
N ASN A 8 -13.40 -12.44 6.19
CA ASN A 8 -12.95 -11.69 7.37
C ASN A 8 -11.43 -11.72 7.62
N ILE A 9 -10.61 -11.76 6.57
CA ILE A 9 -9.16 -11.62 6.73
C ILE A 9 -8.86 -10.20 7.23
N HIS A 10 -8.13 -10.08 8.34
CA HIS A 10 -7.74 -8.79 8.94
C HIS A 10 -6.30 -8.38 8.60
N ARG A 11 -5.45 -9.37 8.33
CA ARG A 11 -4.02 -9.21 8.03
C ARG A 11 -3.69 -10.04 6.81
N LEU A 12 -3.05 -9.43 5.83
CA LEU A 12 -2.60 -10.08 4.61
C LEU A 12 -1.12 -9.79 4.42
N THR A 13 -0.32 -10.84 4.29
CA THR A 13 1.10 -10.74 3.95
C THR A 13 1.31 -11.39 2.59
N LEU A 14 1.90 -10.64 1.66
CA LEU A 14 2.15 -11.08 0.29
C LEU A 14 3.65 -11.01 0.03
N ASP A 15 4.23 -12.16 -0.29
CA ASP A 15 5.63 -12.24 -0.68
C ASP A 15 5.81 -11.93 -2.18
N TYR A 16 4.87 -12.37 -3.02
CA TYR A 16 4.90 -12.04 -4.42
C TYR A 16 3.48 -12.02 -4.97
N VAL A 17 3.21 -11.07 -5.85
CA VAL A 17 1.92 -10.95 -6.54
C VAL A 17 2.18 -11.11 -8.03
N SER A 18 1.88 -12.30 -8.56
CA SER A 18 1.80 -12.51 -10.00
C SER A 18 0.41 -12.13 -10.47
N ILE A 19 0.33 -11.07 -11.26
CA ILE A 19 -0.88 -10.64 -11.96
C ILE A 19 -0.47 -10.57 -13.42
N ASP A 20 -0.78 -11.63 -14.18
CA ASP A 20 -0.36 -11.72 -15.58
C ASP A 20 -1.32 -10.93 -16.47
N LYS A 21 -0.78 -9.92 -17.18
CA LYS A 21 -1.47 -9.16 -18.25
C LYS A 21 -2.91 -8.75 -17.90
N ILE A 22 -3.09 -7.99 -16.82
CA ILE A 22 -4.41 -7.54 -16.42
C ILE A 22 -4.53 -6.03 -16.60
N ASN A 23 -5.55 -5.60 -17.35
CA ASN A 23 -5.99 -4.22 -17.35
C ASN A 23 -6.70 -3.93 -16.01
N PRO A 24 -6.21 -2.98 -15.19
CA PRO A 24 -6.74 -2.69 -13.87
C PRO A 24 -8.25 -2.42 -13.85
N VAL A 25 -8.77 -1.75 -14.89
CA VAL A 25 -10.20 -1.45 -15.02
C VAL A 25 -11.01 -2.73 -15.17
N THR A 26 -10.52 -3.67 -15.99
CA THR A 26 -11.24 -4.90 -16.30
C THR A 26 -11.26 -5.87 -15.11
N ILE A 27 -10.19 -5.91 -14.30
CA ILE A 27 -10.18 -6.76 -13.10
C ILE A 27 -11.02 -6.21 -11.97
N GLN A 28 -11.11 -4.89 -11.81
CA GLN A 28 -12.01 -4.31 -10.80
C GLN A 28 -13.47 -4.61 -11.13
N GLN A 29 -13.83 -4.83 -12.40
CA GLN A 29 -15.17 -5.28 -12.81
C GLN A 29 -15.41 -6.79 -12.61
N ASN A 30 -14.37 -7.57 -12.29
CA ASN A 30 -14.49 -9.00 -12.09
C ASN A 30 -15.31 -9.32 -10.82
N GLU A 31 -16.27 -10.24 -10.94
CA GLU A 31 -17.16 -10.62 -9.84
C GLU A 31 -16.42 -11.17 -8.63
N ILE A 32 -15.35 -11.96 -8.85
CA ILE A 32 -14.54 -12.50 -7.76
C ILE A 32 -13.78 -11.37 -7.06
N PHE A 33 -13.23 -10.42 -7.82
CA PHE A 33 -12.56 -9.25 -7.25
C PHE A 33 -13.51 -8.44 -6.37
N GLN A 34 -14.71 -8.14 -6.89
CA GLN A 34 -15.75 -7.42 -6.16
C GLN A 34 -16.24 -8.17 -4.92
N LEU A 35 -16.35 -9.50 -5.01
CA LEU A 35 -16.71 -10.34 -3.87
C LEU A 35 -15.62 -10.25 -2.79
N VAL A 36 -14.36 -10.42 -3.16
CA VAL A 36 -13.23 -10.39 -2.23
C VAL A 36 -13.10 -9.03 -1.56
N SER A 37 -13.21 -7.92 -2.32
CA SER A 37 -13.08 -6.56 -1.78
C SER A 37 -14.19 -6.19 -0.80
N LYS A 38 -15.39 -6.76 -0.96
CA LYS A 38 -16.54 -6.53 -0.08
C LYS A 38 -16.55 -7.44 1.15
N THR A 39 -16.07 -8.67 1.02
CA THR A 39 -16.15 -9.70 2.07
C THR A 39 -14.95 -9.71 3.01
N ASN A 40 -13.80 -9.22 2.56
CA ASN A 40 -12.61 -9.13 3.39
C ASN A 40 -12.50 -7.78 4.09
N VAL A 41 -11.96 -7.81 5.31
CA VAL A 41 -11.80 -6.64 6.18
C VAL A 41 -10.33 -6.38 6.45
N VAL A 42 -9.50 -6.54 5.42
CA VAL A 42 -8.05 -6.42 5.55
C VAL A 42 -7.71 -5.00 5.99
N LYS A 43 -7.22 -4.89 7.23
CA LYS A 43 -6.76 -3.63 7.83
C LYS A 43 -5.25 -3.51 7.77
N ASN A 44 -4.54 -4.63 7.67
CA ASN A 44 -3.07 -4.65 7.63
C ASN A 44 -2.61 -5.41 6.38
N LEU A 45 -1.83 -4.74 5.54
CA LEU A 45 -1.22 -5.33 4.36
C LEU A 45 0.29 -5.23 4.50
N THR A 46 0.97 -6.37 4.38
CA THR A 46 2.42 -6.43 4.30
C THR A 46 2.80 -6.88 2.91
N LEU A 47 3.56 -6.04 2.21
CA LEU A 47 4.13 -6.33 0.91
C LEU A 47 5.62 -6.60 1.09
N LYS A 48 6.06 -7.80 0.72
CA LYS A 48 7.48 -8.12 0.66
C LYS A 48 7.94 -8.17 -0.78
N TYR A 49 9.23 -7.98 -1.01
CA TYR A 49 9.83 -7.92 -2.34
C TYR A 49 9.24 -6.83 -3.25
N GLN A 50 9.79 -6.72 -4.45
CA GLN A 50 9.43 -5.67 -5.39
C GLN A 50 8.04 -5.90 -6.01
N HIS A 51 7.14 -4.94 -5.79
CA HIS A 51 5.85 -4.84 -6.46
C HIS A 51 5.85 -3.64 -7.41
N SER A 52 5.19 -3.78 -8.57
CA SER A 52 4.94 -2.63 -9.44
C SER A 52 3.84 -1.75 -8.86
N VAL A 53 3.85 -0.46 -9.19
CA VAL A 53 2.87 0.51 -8.71
C VAL A 53 1.44 0.09 -9.07
N GLU A 54 1.23 -0.47 -10.26
CA GLU A 54 -0.07 -0.95 -10.75
C GLU A 54 -0.58 -2.14 -9.92
N LYS A 55 0.33 -3.03 -9.49
CA LYS A 55 -0.04 -4.15 -8.61
C LYS A 55 -0.45 -3.64 -7.23
N VAL A 56 0.25 -2.63 -6.72
CA VAL A 56 -0.12 -2.06 -5.41
C VAL A 56 -1.46 -1.34 -5.50
N ASP A 57 -1.71 -0.55 -6.54
CA ASP A 57 -3.01 0.10 -6.77
C ASP A 57 -4.17 -0.91 -6.77
N LEU A 58 -3.99 -2.05 -7.44
CA LEU A 58 -4.97 -3.14 -7.43
C LEU A 58 -5.19 -3.75 -6.03
N LEU A 59 -4.14 -3.86 -5.22
CA LEU A 59 -4.26 -4.37 -3.85
C LEU A 59 -5.00 -3.39 -2.93
N PHE A 60 -4.81 -2.08 -3.13
CA PHE A 60 -5.60 -1.06 -2.45
C PHE A 60 -7.07 -1.15 -2.82
N ALA A 61 -7.39 -1.31 -4.10
CA ALA A 61 -8.77 -1.54 -4.54
C ALA A 61 -9.37 -2.86 -3.98
N LEU A 62 -8.53 -3.86 -3.71
CA LEU A 62 -8.94 -5.11 -3.08
C LEU A 62 -9.13 -4.99 -1.56
N CYS A 63 -8.45 -4.04 -0.93
CA CYS A 63 -8.44 -3.84 0.53
C CYS A 63 -8.97 -2.44 0.89
N PRO A 64 -10.25 -2.13 0.63
CA PRO A 64 -10.77 -0.77 0.79
C PRO A 64 -10.81 -0.27 2.24
N ARG A 65 -10.54 -1.14 3.23
CA ARG A 65 -10.50 -0.82 4.66
C ARG A 65 -9.08 -0.80 5.23
N LEU A 66 -8.09 -0.70 4.36
CA LEU A 66 -6.68 -0.76 4.75
C LEU A 66 -6.33 0.41 5.68
N GLN A 67 -5.72 0.10 6.81
CA GLN A 67 -5.27 1.06 7.82
C GLN A 67 -3.76 1.09 7.97
N TYR A 68 -3.11 -0.06 7.78
CA TYR A 68 -1.68 -0.23 7.96
C TYR A 68 -1.08 -0.87 6.71
N LEU A 69 -0.11 -0.22 6.09
CA LEU A 69 0.69 -0.78 5.01
C LEU A 69 2.14 -0.91 5.48
N ALA A 70 2.70 -2.12 5.37
CA ALA A 70 4.11 -2.37 5.59
C ALA A 70 4.76 -2.77 4.26
N LEU A 71 5.80 -2.03 3.89
CA LEU A 71 6.66 -2.29 2.73
C LEU A 71 7.97 -2.89 3.24
N HIS A 72 8.31 -4.07 2.75
CA HIS A 72 9.54 -4.78 3.07
C HIS A 72 10.41 -4.94 1.82
N ASP A 73 11.71 -5.11 2.05
CA ASP A 73 12.75 -5.28 1.02
C ASP A 73 12.97 -4.04 0.14
N ASP A 74 13.81 -4.17 -0.90
CA ASP A 74 14.37 -3.06 -1.71
C ASP A 74 13.31 -2.32 -2.55
N CYS A 75 12.48 -1.53 -1.85
CA CYS A 75 11.43 -0.73 -2.44
C CYS A 75 11.93 0.59 -3.04
N ALA A 76 13.21 0.92 -2.85
CA ALA A 76 13.79 2.22 -3.19
C ALA A 76 13.47 2.72 -4.62
N PRO A 77 13.53 1.89 -5.69
CA PRO A 77 13.29 2.37 -7.05
C PRO A 77 11.84 2.82 -7.31
N PHE A 78 10.88 2.31 -6.53
CA PHE A 78 9.45 2.59 -6.71
C PHE A 78 8.79 3.24 -5.50
N LEU A 79 9.56 3.49 -4.43
CA LEU A 79 9.06 4.08 -3.20
C LEU A 79 8.39 5.43 -3.47
N ILE A 80 9.06 6.32 -4.22
CA ILE A 80 8.50 7.65 -4.49
C ILE A 80 7.23 7.60 -5.34
N PRO A 81 7.19 6.89 -6.49
CA PRO A 81 5.95 6.65 -7.22
C PRO A 81 4.83 6.07 -6.34
N LEU A 82 5.17 5.13 -5.46
CA LEU A 82 4.22 4.47 -4.58
C LEU A 82 3.67 5.42 -3.51
N ILE A 83 4.51 6.24 -2.90
CA ILE A 83 4.12 7.28 -1.93
C ILE A 83 3.17 8.29 -2.58
N LYS A 84 3.48 8.72 -3.81
CA LYS A 84 2.63 9.62 -4.60
C LYS A 84 1.30 8.99 -5.00
N LEU A 85 1.22 7.66 -5.13
CA LEU A 85 -0.04 6.95 -5.38
C LEU A 85 -0.88 6.87 -4.10
N ILE A 86 -0.24 6.60 -2.97
CA ILE A 86 -0.93 6.16 -1.75
C ILE A 86 -1.39 7.33 -0.88
N LEU A 87 -0.51 8.30 -0.63
CA LEU A 87 -0.72 9.36 0.35
C LEU A 87 -1.67 10.51 -0.06
N PRO A 88 -1.92 10.83 -1.34
CA PRO A 88 -2.82 11.94 -1.70
C PRO A 88 -4.19 11.85 -1.02
N LYS A 89 -4.59 12.93 -0.33
CA LYS A 89 -5.92 13.07 0.30
C LYS A 89 -7.11 12.89 -0.64
N THR A 90 -6.92 13.07 -1.93
CA THR A 90 -7.96 12.94 -2.95
C THR A 90 -8.25 11.50 -3.35
N ASN A 91 -7.40 10.55 -2.97
CA ASN A 91 -7.62 9.13 -3.28
C ASN A 91 -8.68 8.55 -2.33
N ASN A 92 -9.96 8.56 -2.77
CA ASN A 92 -11.10 8.06 -2.00
C ASN A 92 -10.94 6.61 -1.51
N ASN A 93 -10.12 5.81 -2.19
CA ASN A 93 -9.89 4.40 -1.84
C ASN A 93 -8.96 4.23 -0.62
N ASN A 94 -8.19 5.26 -0.25
CA ASN A 94 -7.14 5.17 0.78
C ASN A 94 -7.44 5.99 2.04
N ARG A 95 -8.66 6.51 2.18
CA ARG A 95 -9.08 7.37 3.32
C ARG A 95 -8.91 6.74 4.71
N HIS A 96 -8.66 5.44 4.78
CA HIS A 96 -8.49 4.71 6.03
C HIS A 96 -7.04 4.47 6.41
N LEU A 97 -6.07 4.73 5.52
CA LEU A 97 -4.67 4.48 5.81
C LEU A 97 -4.19 5.44 6.91
N SER A 98 -3.91 4.88 8.09
CA SER A 98 -3.43 5.60 9.26
C SER A 98 -1.93 5.44 9.48
N SER A 99 -1.29 4.46 8.84
CA SER A 99 0.14 4.26 8.98
C SER A 99 0.75 3.53 7.79
N LEU A 100 1.90 4.02 7.35
CA LEU A 100 2.80 3.39 6.41
C LEU A 100 4.13 3.10 7.09
N CYS A 101 4.63 1.88 6.95
CA CYS A 101 5.91 1.43 7.49
C CYS A 101 6.81 0.96 6.34
N ILE A 102 8.07 1.38 6.34
CA ILE A 102 9.07 1.01 5.34
C ILE A 102 10.24 0.36 6.08
N SER A 103 10.42 -0.94 5.87
CA SER A 103 11.21 -1.79 6.77
C SER A 103 12.72 -1.76 6.56
N LYS A 104 13.18 -1.07 5.50
CA LYS A 104 14.59 -0.93 5.17
C LYS A 104 14.87 0.55 4.96
N GLU A 105 15.27 1.22 6.02
CA GLU A 105 15.86 2.55 5.91
C GLU A 105 17.21 2.41 5.19
N THR A 106 17.37 3.17 4.11
CA THR A 106 18.68 3.49 3.55
C THR A 106 18.96 4.95 3.88
N ASP A 107 20.20 5.28 4.25
CA ASP A 107 20.62 6.64 4.62
C ASP A 107 19.88 7.71 3.79
N GLY A 108 19.06 8.53 4.45
CA GLY A 108 18.34 9.63 3.81
C GLY A 108 16.90 9.33 3.35
N THR A 109 16.37 8.13 3.61
CA THR A 109 15.00 7.76 3.24
C THR A 109 13.97 8.65 3.94
N GLU A 110 14.17 8.91 5.23
CA GLU A 110 13.31 9.77 6.03
C GLU A 110 13.23 11.20 5.45
N GLU A 111 14.39 11.81 5.19
CA GLU A 111 14.50 13.16 4.63
C GLU A 111 13.89 13.23 3.24
N THR A 112 14.13 12.21 2.41
CA THR A 112 13.55 12.12 1.06
C THR A 112 12.03 12.07 1.13
N LEU A 113 11.46 11.28 2.04
CA LEU A 113 10.01 11.18 2.21
C LEU A 113 9.42 12.50 2.73
N LYS A 114 10.02 13.11 3.76
CA LYS A 114 9.61 14.44 4.26
C LYS A 114 9.62 15.47 3.14
N MET A 115 10.65 15.46 2.30
CA MET A 115 10.77 16.38 1.16
C MET A 115 9.67 16.13 0.12
N VAL A 116 9.43 14.89 -0.27
CA VAL A 116 8.40 14.55 -1.28
C VAL A 116 7.00 14.87 -0.77
N ILE A 117 6.66 14.48 0.46
CA ILE A 117 5.35 14.74 1.05
C ILE A 117 5.09 16.25 1.11
N LYS A 118 6.08 17.03 1.54
CA LYS A 118 5.99 18.49 1.64
C LYS A 118 5.88 19.17 0.28
N ASN A 119 6.72 18.81 -0.68
CA ASN A 119 6.77 19.46 -1.99
C ASN A 119 5.52 19.16 -2.82
N ASP A 120 5.05 17.91 -2.79
CA ASP A 120 3.89 17.49 -3.58
C ASP A 120 2.56 17.69 -2.83
N LYS A 121 2.61 18.17 -1.58
CA LYS A 121 1.44 18.40 -0.71
C LYS A 121 0.51 17.18 -0.63
N LEU A 122 1.11 16.01 -0.40
CA LEU A 122 0.38 14.73 -0.48
C LEU A 122 -0.64 14.59 0.65
N ILE A 123 -0.25 14.96 1.87
CA ILE A 123 -1.02 14.82 3.10
C ILE A 123 -0.71 16.02 4.02
N ASP A 124 -1.73 16.53 4.71
CA ASP A 124 -1.56 17.49 5.81
C ASP A 124 -1.54 16.73 7.14
N ASP A 125 -0.82 17.26 8.13
CA ASP A 125 -0.70 16.71 9.48
C ASP A 125 -0.15 15.29 9.52
N TYR A 126 1.08 15.13 9.01
CA TYR A 126 1.81 13.87 9.01
C TYR A 126 3.06 13.96 9.90
N MET A 127 3.49 12.80 10.38
CA MET A 127 4.73 12.60 11.12
C MET A 127 5.55 11.53 10.40
N VAL A 128 6.82 11.84 10.14
CA VAL A 128 7.78 10.88 9.59
C VAL A 128 8.90 10.69 10.58
N GLU A 129 9.09 9.46 11.03
CA GLU A 129 10.13 9.09 11.99
C GLU A 129 10.80 7.77 11.61
N CYS A 130 12.11 7.69 11.87
CA CYS A 130 12.84 6.44 11.87
C CYS A 130 12.85 5.80 13.27
N ILE A 131 12.32 4.57 13.36
CA ILE A 131 12.29 3.77 14.59
C ILE A 131 12.75 2.35 14.23
N ASP A 132 13.72 1.81 14.97
CA ASP A 132 14.25 0.45 14.79
C ASP A 132 14.63 0.11 13.33
N ASN A 133 15.32 1.03 12.65
CA ASN A 133 15.73 0.94 11.23
C ASN A 133 14.56 0.88 10.23
N LYS A 134 13.40 1.40 10.62
CA LYS A 134 12.21 1.50 9.76
C LYS A 134 11.71 2.93 9.74
N VAL A 135 11.27 3.38 8.57
CA VAL A 135 10.65 4.69 8.43
C VAL A 135 9.14 4.54 8.49
N TYR A 136 8.52 5.32 9.38
CA TYR A 136 7.08 5.37 9.55
C TYR A 136 6.53 6.69 9.02
N VAL A 137 5.33 6.64 8.45
CA VAL A 137 4.51 7.81 8.12
C VAL A 137 3.13 7.59 8.73
N TRP A 138 2.66 8.49 9.61
CA TRP A 138 1.33 8.44 10.25
C TRP A 138 0.76 9.84 10.46
#